data_AF-A0AAD1SU55-F1
#
_entry.id   AF-A0AAD1SU55-F1
#
_cell.length_a   1.000
_cell.length_b   1.000
_cell.length_c   1.000
_cell.angle_alpha   90.00
_cell.angle_beta   90.00
_cell.angle_gamma   90.00
#
_symmetry.space_group_name_H-M   'P 1'
#
loop_
_entity.id
_entity.type
_entity.pdbx_description
1 polymer ?
#
loop_
_entity_poly.entity_id
_entity_poly.type
_entity_poly.pdbx_seq_one_letter_code
_entity_poly.pdbx_strand_id
1 'polypeptide(L)'
;MRQDQQVHSFIQTKREKEKHSACCVRNDKSGCIQTSEEECSSTLAVWVKWPFHSSTPVLGNKTERYHGSVCHQDPRFVQRTAMGSILITCIWIVL
;
A
#
# COMPACT_ATOMS: atom_id res chain seq x y z
N MET A 1 13.47 21.44 -11.02
CA MET A 1 14.42 20.67 -10.19
C MET A 1 15.61 20.27 -11.04
N ARG A 2 16.84 20.41 -10.53
CA ARG A 2 18.05 19.92 -11.21
C ARG A 2 18.00 18.38 -11.24
N GLN A 3 18.10 17.78 -12.43
CA GLN A 3 18.16 16.33 -12.59
C GLN A 3 19.62 15.88 -12.58
N ASP A 4 20.06 15.34 -11.46
CA ASP A 4 21.32 14.62 -11.40
C ASP A 4 21.12 13.22 -12.01
N GLN A 5 21.90 12.88 -13.03
CA GLN A 5 21.74 11.62 -13.76
C GLN A 5 21.95 10.39 -12.87
N GLN A 6 22.86 10.46 -11.89
CA GLN A 6 23.13 9.37 -10.96
C GLN A 6 21.96 9.20 -9.97
N VAL A 7 21.37 10.30 -9.53
CA VAL A 7 20.17 10.26 -8.69
C VAL A 7 18.99 9.67 -9.47
N HIS A 8 18.84 10.05 -10.74
CA HIS A 8 17.73 9.56 -11.57
C HIS A 8 17.80 8.05 -11.82
N SER A 9 18.98 7.50 -12.11
CA SER A 9 19.17 6.05 -12.28
C SER A 9 18.90 5.29 -10.98
N PHE A 10 19.31 5.84 -9.83
CA PHE A 10 19.01 5.27 -8.52
C PHE A 10 17.50 5.26 -8.23
N ILE A 11 16.79 6.36 -8.52
CA ILE A 11 15.34 6.46 -8.37
C ILE A 11 14.62 5.45 -9.27
N GLN A 12 15.02 5.31 -10.54
CA GLN A 12 14.42 4.32 -11.43
C GLN A 12 14.62 2.90 -10.90
N THR A 13 15.83 2.56 -10.47
CA THR A 13 16.13 1.24 -9.91
C THR A 13 15.30 0.96 -8.65
N LYS A 14 15.12 1.96 -7.79
CA LYS A 14 14.26 1.86 -6.59
C LYS A 14 12.80 1.67 -6.97
N ARG A 15 12.29 2.45 -7.93
CA ARG A 15 10.90 2.33 -8.42
C ARG A 15 10.60 0.96 -9.01
N GLU A 16 11.51 0.39 -9.79
CA GLU A 16 11.33 -0.97 -10.34
C GLU A 16 11.27 -2.04 -9.26
N LYS A 17 12.08 -1.90 -8.20
CA LYS A 17 11.98 -2.78 -7.02
C LYS A 17 10.66 -2.59 -6.28
N GLU A 18 10.26 -1.34 -6.05
CA GLU A 18 9.01 -0.99 -5.36
C GLU A 18 7.74 -1.42 -6.13
N LYS A 19 7.82 -1.54 -7.46
CA LYS A 19 6.71 -2.05 -8.29
C LYS A 19 6.28 -3.46 -7.91
N HIS A 20 7.21 -4.26 -7.39
CA HIS A 20 6.98 -5.64 -7.01
C HIS A 20 6.52 -5.79 -5.55
N SER A 21 6.80 -4.81 -4.70
CA SER A 21 6.37 -4.81 -3.30
C SER A 21 4.92 -4.35 -3.14
N ALA A 22 4.32 -4.73 -2.01
CA ALA A 22 2.98 -4.35 -1.63
C ALA A 22 2.86 -4.20 -0.11
N CYS A 23 1.65 -3.96 0.41
CA CYS A 23 1.46 -3.75 1.85
C CYS A 23 1.09 -5.08 2.53
N CYS A 24 1.92 -5.55 3.45
CA CYS A 24 1.66 -6.71 4.30
C CYS A 24 1.02 -6.24 5.59
N VAL A 25 -0.26 -6.55 5.78
CA VAL A 25 -1.07 -6.10 6.93
C VAL A 25 -1.17 -7.24 7.93
N ARG A 26 -0.72 -7.02 9.17
CA ARG A 26 -0.71 -8.08 10.19
C ARG A 26 -2.09 -8.27 10.81
N ASN A 27 -2.47 -9.53 11.03
CA ASN A 27 -3.78 -9.92 11.58
C ASN A 27 -3.96 -9.51 13.05
N ASP A 28 -2.87 -9.39 13.79
CA ASP A 28 -2.81 -8.91 15.17
C ASP A 28 -3.05 -7.39 15.31
N LYS A 29 -3.26 -6.68 14.19
CA LYS A 29 -3.43 -5.23 14.12
C LYS A 29 -2.22 -4.45 14.66
N SER A 30 -1.04 -5.08 14.71
CA SER A 30 0.18 -4.39 15.12
C SER A 30 0.65 -3.37 14.07
N GLY A 31 0.09 -3.42 12.86
CA GLY A 31 0.36 -2.48 11.79
C GLY A 31 0.53 -3.17 10.43
N CYS A 32 1.25 -2.50 9.54
CA CYS A 32 1.54 -2.98 8.21
C CYS A 32 2.97 -2.59 7.79
N ILE A 33 3.56 -3.35 6.88
CA ILE A 33 4.90 -3.10 6.36
C ILE A 33 4.92 -3.30 4.83
N GLN A 34 5.70 -2.48 4.12
CA GLN A 34 5.86 -2.64 2.67
C GLN A 34 6.93 -3.71 2.41
N THR A 35 6.54 -4.79 1.76
CA THR A 35 7.40 -5.95 1.52
C THR A 35 6.91 -6.76 0.31
N SER A 36 7.72 -7.68 -0.19
CA SER A 36 7.32 -8.65 -1.22
C SER A 36 6.34 -9.68 -0.65
N GLU A 37 5.68 -10.43 -1.54
CA GLU A 37 4.73 -11.47 -1.14
C GLU A 37 5.41 -12.60 -0.36
N GLU A 38 6.61 -13.00 -0.81
CA GLU A 38 7.43 -14.06 -0.24
C GLU A 38 7.92 -13.78 1.19
N GLU A 39 8.15 -12.51 1.52
CA GLU A 39 8.55 -12.06 2.85
C GLU A 39 7.33 -11.86 3.78
N CYS A 40 6.12 -11.76 3.23
CA CYS A 40 4.90 -11.61 3.99
C CYS A 40 4.40 -12.96 4.52
N SER A 41 4.09 -13.05 5.81
CA SER A 41 3.55 -14.28 6.40
C SER A 41 2.15 -14.58 5.88
N SER A 42 1.95 -15.74 5.25
CA SER A 42 0.64 -16.19 4.74
C SER A 42 -0.39 -16.51 5.83
N THR A 43 0.06 -16.75 7.08
CA THR A 43 -0.81 -17.14 8.20
C THR A 43 -1.11 -15.98 9.14
N LEU A 44 -0.12 -15.12 9.38
CA LEU A 44 -0.20 -14.04 10.37
C LEU A 44 -0.45 -12.67 9.73
N ALA A 45 -0.46 -12.58 8.41
CA ALA A 45 -0.69 -11.34 7.69
C ALA A 45 -1.44 -11.57 6.39
N VAL A 46 -1.93 -10.48 5.83
CA VAL A 46 -2.57 -10.43 4.51
C VAL A 46 -1.73 -9.53 3.62
N TRP A 47 -1.29 -10.07 2.49
CA TRP A 47 -0.55 -9.30 1.49
C TRP A 47 -1.52 -8.60 0.54
N VAL A 48 -1.49 -7.27 0.55
CA VAL A 48 -2.43 -6.40 -0.16
C VAL A 48 -1.70 -5.70 -1.31
N LYS A 49 -1.97 -6.15 -2.54
CA LYS A 49 -1.44 -5.57 -3.78
C LYS A 49 -2.56 -5.12 -4.70
N TRP A 50 -2.45 -3.90 -5.20
CA TRP A 50 -3.34 -3.39 -6.25
C TRP A 50 -2.86 -3.84 -7.64
N PRO A 51 -3.75 -4.02 -8.63
CA PRO A 51 -5.22 -3.84 -8.57
C PRO A 51 -6.00 -5.05 -8.05
N PHE A 52 -5.32 -6.13 -7.66
CA PHE A 52 -5.95 -7.43 -7.38
C PHE A 52 -6.72 -7.50 -6.05
N HIS A 53 -6.61 -6.48 -5.20
CA HIS A 53 -7.25 -6.43 -3.91
C HIS A 53 -8.45 -5.48 -3.93
N SER A 54 -9.51 -5.81 -3.19
CA SER A 54 -10.73 -5.00 -3.10
C SER A 54 -10.53 -3.58 -2.55
N SER A 55 -9.37 -3.30 -1.95
CA SER A 55 -8.97 -1.95 -1.49
C SER A 55 -8.40 -1.07 -2.59
N THR A 56 -8.33 -1.54 -3.84
CA THR A 56 -7.79 -0.77 -4.96
C THR A 56 -8.60 0.51 -5.20
N PRO A 57 -7.96 1.69 -5.15
CA PRO A 57 -8.62 2.93 -5.47
C PRO A 57 -8.94 3.01 -6.96
N VAL A 58 -10.15 3.42 -7.25
CA VAL A 58 -10.58 3.84 -8.57
C VAL A 58 -10.24 5.34 -8.71
N LEU A 59 -9.45 5.70 -9.71
CA LEU A 59 -9.17 7.10 -10.03
C LEU A 59 -10.40 7.76 -10.67
N GLY A 60 -10.46 9.10 -10.68
CA GLY A 60 -11.61 9.86 -11.19
C GLY A 60 -11.99 9.60 -12.67
N ASN A 61 -11.12 8.96 -13.43
CA ASN A 61 -11.34 8.47 -14.79
C ASN A 61 -11.89 7.03 -14.84
N LYS A 62 -12.36 6.47 -13.72
CA LYS A 62 -12.82 5.08 -13.56
C LYS A 62 -11.74 4.01 -13.82
N THR A 63 -10.45 4.37 -13.80
CA THR A 63 -9.36 3.39 -13.93
C THR A 63 -8.83 2.97 -12.57
N GLU A 64 -8.56 1.69 -12.40
CA GLU A 64 -7.93 1.14 -11.20
C GLU A 64 -6.44 1.52 -11.13
N ARG A 65 -5.95 1.77 -9.91
CA ARG A 65 -4.54 2.04 -9.67
C ARG A 65 -3.74 0.75 -9.64
N TYR A 66 -2.65 0.68 -10.41
CA TYR A 66 -1.80 -0.52 -10.48
C TYR A 66 -0.63 -0.52 -9.48
N HIS A 67 -0.13 0.66 -9.08
CA HIS A 67 1.07 0.78 -8.25
C HIS A 67 0.89 1.82 -7.15
N GLY A 68 1.44 1.55 -5.97
CA GLY A 68 1.45 2.50 -4.85
C GLY A 68 0.65 2.08 -3.62
N SER A 69 0.46 0.77 -3.39
CA SER A 69 0.08 0.25 -2.07
C SER A 69 1.25 0.49 -1.11
N VAL A 70 1.30 1.67 -0.50
CA VAL A 70 2.38 2.08 0.40
C VAL A 70 1.82 2.19 1.80
N CYS A 71 2.34 1.34 2.68
CA CYS A 71 2.08 1.41 4.11
C CYS A 71 2.53 2.77 4.67
N HIS A 72 1.74 3.42 5.53
CA HIS A 72 2.04 4.70 6.19
C HIS A 72 2.24 5.96 5.31
N GLN A 73 2.22 5.87 3.97
CA GLN A 73 2.25 7.05 3.08
C GLN A 73 0.90 7.33 2.41
N ASP A 74 -0.01 6.37 2.42
CA ASP A 74 -1.40 6.63 2.07
C ASP A 74 -2.10 7.25 3.29
N PRO A 75 -2.63 8.49 3.21
CA PRO A 75 -3.35 9.12 4.32
C PRO A 75 -4.60 8.33 4.74
N ARG A 76 -5.07 7.37 3.94
CA ARG A 76 -6.12 6.40 4.32
C ARG A 76 -5.63 5.29 5.24
N PHE A 77 -4.32 5.10 5.32
CA PHE A 77 -3.63 4.08 6.13
C PHE A 77 -3.02 4.67 7.41
N VAL A 78 -2.78 5.99 7.43
CA VAL A 78 -2.25 6.68 8.61
C VAL A 78 -3.35 6.76 9.66
N GLN A 79 -3.06 6.17 10.83
CA GLN A 79 -3.83 6.26 12.08
C GLN A 79 -4.95 5.24 12.30
N ARG A 80 -4.59 3.94 12.36
CA ARG A 80 -5.33 2.98 13.19
C ARG A 80 -4.42 2.36 14.26
N THR A 81 -3.83 3.22 15.10
CA THR A 81 -3.28 2.83 16.41
C THR A 81 -4.05 3.57 17.49
N ALA A 82 -5.28 3.11 17.76
CA ALA A 82 -5.99 3.23 19.03
C ALA A 82 -7.37 2.59 18.88
N MET A 83 -7.60 1.54 19.66
CA MET A 83 -8.88 0.93 20.05
C MET A 83 -10.05 0.87 19.05
N GLY A 84 -10.45 -0.37 18.75
CA GLY A 84 -11.86 -0.71 18.64
C GLY A 84 -12.55 -0.36 17.32
N SER A 85 -12.25 -1.11 16.25
CA SER A 85 -13.25 -1.59 15.28
C SER A 85 -12.56 -2.45 14.21
N ILE A 86 -12.94 -3.72 14.13
CA ILE A 86 -12.59 -4.68 13.07
C ILE A 86 -13.32 -4.38 11.75
N LEU A 87 -14.19 -3.36 11.73
CA LEU A 87 -14.80 -2.88 10.51
C LEU A 87 -13.81 -1.95 9.78
N ILE A 88 -13.23 -2.48 8.72
CA ILE A 88 -13.49 -2.01 7.36
C ILE A 88 -14.47 -0.83 7.36
N THR A 89 -13.97 0.38 7.59
CA THR A 89 -14.67 1.60 7.15
C THR A 89 -14.26 1.84 5.70
N CYS A 90 -14.64 0.89 4.83
CA CYS A 90 -14.64 1.06 3.37
C CYS A 90 -16.01 1.53 2.86
N ILE A 91 -16.94 1.89 3.74
CA ILE A 91 -18.29 2.26 3.35
C ILE A 91 -18.54 3.66 3.91
N TRP A 92 -18.70 4.59 2.97
CA TRP A 92 -19.20 5.95 3.15
C TRP A 92 -18.26 6.96 3.83
N ILE A 93 -17.52 7.72 3.01
CA ILE A 93 -17.49 9.19 3.04
C ILE A 93 -17.04 9.62 1.63
N VAL A 94 -18.03 9.77 0.74
CA VAL A 94 -18.14 10.91 -0.19
C VAL A 94 -19.65 11.13 -0.37
N LEU A 95 -20.25 11.81 0.62
CA LEU A 95 -21.13 12.92 0.34
C LEU A 95 -20.28 14.18 0.56
#